data_AF-A0A158K524-F1
#
_entry.id   AF-A0A158K524-F1
#
_cell.length_a   1.000
_cell.length_b   1.000
_cell.length_c   1.000
_cell.angle_alpha   90.00
_cell.angle_beta   90.00
_cell.angle_gamma   90.00
#
_symmetry.space_group_name_H-M   'P 1'
#
loop_
_entity.id
_entity.type
_entity.pdbx_description
1 polymer ?
#
loop_
_entity_poly.entity_id
_entity_poly.type
_entity_poly.pdbx_seq_one_letter_code
_entity_poly.pdbx_strand_id
1 'polypeptide(L)' 'MSALPRRTKLKRKPARGTLVRYEGRIAEVLGEARAQRVMIRSIHPDGQERRTAVKWVNLIPLETQLF' A
#
# COMPACT_ATOMS: atom_id res chain seq x y z
N MET A 1 1.86 21.78 -14.55
CA MET A 1 1.13 20.50 -14.68
C MET A 1 2.04 19.37 -14.22
N SER A 2 1.91 18.92 -12.97
CA SER A 2 2.72 17.81 -12.45
C SER A 2 2.18 16.50 -13.03
N ALA A 3 2.95 15.85 -13.89
CA ALA A 3 2.65 14.51 -14.38
C ALA A 3 2.57 13.57 -13.17
N LEU A 4 1.37 13.04 -12.89
CA LEU A 4 1.23 12.00 -11.87
C LEU A 4 2.09 10.81 -12.32
N PRO A 5 3.05 10.33 -11.51
CA PRO A 5 3.87 9.19 -11.88
C PRO A 5 2.93 8.03 -12.21
N ARG A 6 3.19 7.36 -13.33
CA ARG A 6 2.37 6.24 -13.83
C ARG A 6 2.27 5.20 -12.71
N ARG A 7 1.11 5.14 -12.05
CA ARG A 7 0.85 4.28 -10.88
C ARG A 7 0.93 2.82 -11.31
N THR A 8 2.10 2.22 -11.14
CA THR A 8 2.30 0.80 -11.46
C THR A 8 1.80 -0.01 -10.27
N LYS A 9 0.69 -0.70 -10.45
CA LYS A 9 0.14 -1.62 -9.44
C LYS A 9 1.14 -2.74 -9.14
N LEU A 10 1.15 -3.22 -7.90
CA LEU A 10 1.98 -4.38 -7.53
C LEU A 10 1.57 -5.62 -8.33
N LYS A 11 2.52 -6.18 -9.09
CA LYS A 11 2.36 -7.43 -9.84
C LYS A 11 2.69 -8.68 -9.00
N ARG A 12 3.41 -8.49 -7.90
CA ARG A 12 3.85 -9.55 -6.98
C ARG A 12 3.40 -9.21 -5.57
N LYS A 13 3.29 -10.25 -4.73
CA LYS A 13 2.99 -10.07 -3.32
C LYS A 13 4.11 -9.27 -2.65
N PRO A 14 3.81 -8.12 -2.01
CA PRO A 14 4.82 -7.33 -1.32
C PRO A 14 5.32 -8.05 -0.06
N ALA A 15 6.56 -7.77 0.32
CA ALA A 15 7.12 -8.27 1.57
C ALA A 15 6.46 -7.56 2.77
N ARG A 16 6.59 -8.17 3.96
CA ARG A 16 6.24 -7.49 5.21
C ARG A 16 7.19 -6.30 5.41
N GLY A 17 6.66 -5.18 5.91
CA GLY A 17 7.37 -3.92 6.07
C GLY A 17 7.41 -3.06 4.81
N THR A 18 6.97 -3.58 3.65
CA THR A 18 6.90 -2.76 2.42
C THR A 18 5.93 -1.59 2.63
N LEU A 19 6.40 -0.37 2.36
CA LEU A 19 5.56 0.82 2.30
C LEU A 19 4.87 0.93 0.95
N VAL A 20 3.57 1.15 0.97
CA VAL A 20 2.70 1.24 -0.20
C VAL A 20 1.74 2.42 -0.08
N ARG A 21 1.18 2.85 -1.20
CA ARG A 21 0.06 3.79 -1.23
C ARG A 21 -1.25 3.05 -1.51
N TYR A 22 -2.26 3.32 -0.69
CA TYR A 22 -3.61 2.77 -0.79
C TYR A 22 -4.63 3.88 -0.54
N GLU A 23 -5.56 4.09 -1.48
CA GLU A 23 -6.59 5.16 -1.40
C GLU A 23 -6.03 6.54 -1.04
N GLY A 24 -4.85 6.88 -1.57
CA GLY A 24 -4.18 8.17 -1.31
C GLY A 24 -3.32 8.21 -0.03
N ARG A 25 -3.39 7.18 0.82
CA ARG A 25 -2.68 7.12 2.12
C ARG A 25 -1.45 6.23 2.02
N ILE A 26 -0.43 6.53 2.84
CA ILE A 26 0.71 5.63 3.04
C ILE A 26 0.27 4.52 3.99
N ALA A 27 0.62 3.29 3.64
CA ALA A 27 0.34 2.11 4.43
C ALA A 27 1.56 1.18 4.47
N GLU A 28 1.68 0.43 5.54
CA GLU A 28 2.70 -0.60 5.72
C GLU A 28 2.08 -1.98 5.55
N VAL A 29 2.75 -2.88 4.83
CA VAL A 29 2.35 -4.28 4.69
C VAL A 29 2.74 -5.06 5.95
N LEU A 30 1.77 -5.61 6.67
CA LEU A 30 2.01 -6.41 7.88
C LEU A 30 2.26 -7.89 7.58
N GLY A 31 1.89 -8.36 6.39
CA GLY A 31 2.08 -9.74 5.95
C GLY A 31 0.91 -10.26 5.12
N GLU A 32 0.91 -11.58 4.92
CA GLU A 32 -0.12 -12.26 4.15
C GLU A 32 -1.49 -12.26 4.82
N ALA A 33 -2.52 -12.18 3.99
CA ALA A 33 -3.90 -12.47 4.36
C ALA A 33 -4.46 -13.55 3.42
N ARG A 34 -5.75 -13.87 3.56
CA ARG A 34 -6.39 -14.86 2.69
C ARG A 34 -6.43 -14.41 1.23
N ALA A 35 -6.25 -15.36 0.31
CA ALA A 35 -6.24 -15.16 -1.14
C ALA A 35 -5.16 -14.14 -1.58
N GLN A 36 -5.42 -13.37 -2.64
CA GLN A 36 -4.47 -12.37 -3.17
C GLN A 36 -4.43 -11.08 -2.33
N ARG A 37 -4.49 -11.20 -1.01
CA ARG A 37 -4.57 -10.06 -0.08
C ARG A 37 -3.37 -10.04 0.86
N VAL A 38 -3.03 -8.82 1.28
CA VAL A 38 -2.12 -8.58 2.40
C VAL A 38 -2.84 -7.79 3.47
N MET A 39 -2.46 -8.00 4.73
CA MET A 39 -2.82 -7.08 5.79
C MET A 39 -1.98 -5.82 5.65
N ILE A 40 -2.63 -4.67 5.66
CA ILE A 40 -1.95 -3.37 5.73
C ILE A 40 -2.31 -2.66 7.03
N ARG A 41 -1.41 -1.79 7.49
CA ARG A 41 -1.65 -0.75 8.49
C ARG A 41 -1.60 0.61 7.83
N SER A 42 -2.64 1.42 7.98
CA SER A 42 -2.67 2.79 7.46
C SER A 42 -3.18 3.78 8.50
N ILE A 43 -2.70 5.02 8.42
CA ILE A 43 -3.23 6.15 9.18
C ILE A 43 -4.34 6.81 8.38
N HIS A 44 -5.50 6.94 8.99
CA HIS A 44 -6.66 7.59 8.36
C HIS A 44 -6.68 9.10 8.66
N PRO A 45 -7.55 9.88 7.98
CA PRO A 45 -7.60 11.34 8.17
C PRO A 45 -8.01 11.76 9.59
N ASP A 46 -8.67 10.87 10.32
CA ASP A 46 -8.99 11.03 11.75
C ASP A 46 -7.81 10.72 12.67
N GLY A 47 -6.62 10.47 12.12
CA GLY A 47 -5.40 10.13 12.86
C GLY A 47 -5.37 8.69 13.39
N GLN A 48 -6.44 7.91 13.20
CA GLN A 48 -6.50 6.56 13.74
C GLN A 48 -5.79 5.55 12.84
N GLU A 49 -5.09 4.61 13.47
CA GLU A 49 -4.57 3.44 12.77
C GLU A 49 -5.72 2.48 12.46
N ARG A 50 -5.74 1.95 11.24
CA ARG A 50 -6.61 0.82 10.90
C ARG A 50 -5.80 -0.28 10.23
N ARG A 51 -6.17 -1.52 10.56
CA ARG A 51 -5.64 -2.72 9.92
C ARG A 51 -6.69 -3.28 8.98
N THR A 52 -6.33 -3.47 7.72
CA THR A 52 -7.29 -3.93 6.71
C THR A 52 -6.62 -4.91 5.78
N ALA A 53 -7.30 -6.02 5.49
CA ALA A 53 -6.89 -6.92 4.42
C ALA A 53 -7.26 -6.27 3.09
N VAL A 54 -6.32 -6.08 2.17
CA VAL A 54 -6.59 -5.50 0.83
C VAL A 54 -5.94 -6.33 -0.25
N LYS A 55 -6.51 -6.34 -1.47
CA LYS A 55 -5.87 -7.01 -2.61
C LYS A 55 -4.53 -6.35 -2.91
N TRP A 56 -3.43 -7.10 -2.96
CA TRP A 56 -2.12 -6.49 -3.18
C TRP A 56 -2.02 -5.79 -4.55
N VAL A 57 -2.80 -6.23 -5.55
CA VAL A 57 -2.87 -5.56 -6.87
C VAL A 57 -3.46 -4.14 -6.83
N ASN A 58 -4.09 -3.74 -5.71
CA ASN A 58 -4.61 -2.38 -5.53
C ASN A 58 -3.59 -1.46 -4.83
N LEU A 59 -2.47 -2.01 -4.40
CA LEU A 59 -1.39 -1.26 -3.77
C LEU A 59 -0.46 -0.68 -4.83
N ILE A 60 0.05 0.51 -4.54
CA ILE A 60 1.04 1.20 -5.36
C ILE A 60 2.36 1.21 -4.55
N PRO A 61 3.48 0.68 -5.08
CA PRO A 61 4.75 0.72 -4.39
C PRO A 61 5.22 2.18 -4.21
N LEU A 62 5.81 2.48 -3.05
CA LEU A 62 6.45 3.78 -2.77
C LEU A 62 7.94 3.81 -3.16
N GLU A 63 8.44 2.72 -3.75
CA GLU A 63 9.85 2.47 -4.08
C GLU A 63 10.50 3.56 -4.96
N THR A 64 9.71 4.35 -5.69
CA THR A 64 10.19 5.46 -6.54
C THR A 64 9.90 6.85 -5.97
N GLN A 65 9.50 6.95 -4.69
CA GLN A 65 9.08 8.20 -4.05
C GLN A 65 9.86 8.54 -2.77
N LEU A 66 10.84 7.71 -2.40
CA LEU A 66 11.78 8.01 -1.33
C LEU A 66 13.05 8.55 -1.98
N PHE A 67 13.15 9.89 -1.97
CA PHE A 67 14.24 10.76 -2.44
C PHE A 67 14.68 10.61 -3.90
#